data_AF-A0A158QXM0-F1
#
_entry.id   AF-A0A158QXM0-F1
#
_cell.length_a   1.000
_cell.length_b   1.000
_cell.length_c   1.000
_cell.angle_alpha   90.00
_cell.angle_beta   90.00
_cell.angle_gamma   90.00
#
_symmetry.space_group_name_H-M   'P 1'
#
loop_
_entity.id
_entity.type
_entity.pdbx_description
1 polymer ?
#
loop_
_entity_poly.entity_id
_entity_poly.type
_entity_poly.pdbx_seq_one_letter_code
_entity_poly.pdbx_strand_id
1 'polypeptide(L)'
;MFQVWNIYVTRMVNLCSNATGSCLQVYYERLVQRPTEEAHRILDFLDVPWSDDVLKHEQKIGDEIRLNPSEFSTSQVKEKVNMQALTAWYDCYTDDVLAKIDTLAPMLRRLGYDTRSRRPSYEEFAADDFYKRLQRS
;
A
#
# COMPACT_ATOMS: atom_id res chain seq x y z
N MET A 1 -15.11 9.19 7.43
CA MET A 1 -14.11 8.16 7.05
C MET A 1 -12.84 8.79 6.49
N PHE A 2 -12.88 9.43 5.30
CA PHE A 2 -11.70 10.04 4.66
C PHE A 2 -10.95 11.07 5.51
N GLN A 3 -11.66 11.96 6.23
CA GLN A 3 -11.00 12.93 7.13
C GLN A 3 -10.22 12.26 8.26
N VAL A 4 -10.81 11.22 8.88
CA VAL A 4 -10.18 10.46 9.95
C VAL A 4 -8.95 9.72 9.43
N TRP A 5 -9.09 9.03 8.29
CA TRP A 5 -7.96 8.41 7.59
C TRP A 5 -6.86 9.43 7.32
N ASN A 6 -7.20 10.60 6.79
CA ASN A 6 -6.24 11.64 6.46
C ASN A 6 -5.47 12.13 7.70
N ILE A 7 -6.16 12.34 8.83
CA ILE A 7 -5.52 12.76 10.10
C ILE A 7 -4.48 11.72 10.54
N TYR A 8 -4.86 10.44 10.59
CA TYR A 8 -3.95 9.39 11.06
C TYR A 8 -2.80 9.14 10.10
N VAL A 9 -3.07 9.05 8.80
CA VAL A 9 -2.02 8.84 7.78
C VAL A 9 -1.06 10.02 7.74
N THR A 10 -1.54 11.27 7.82
CA THR A 10 -0.66 12.45 7.92
C THR A 10 0.32 12.31 9.07
N ARG A 11 -0.18 11.93 10.25
CA ARG A 11 0.66 11.76 11.44
C ARG A 11 1.69 10.64 11.26
N MET A 12 1.27 9.47 10.78
CA MET A 12 2.16 8.33 10.58
C MET A 12 3.23 8.61 9.52
N VAL A 13 2.85 9.23 8.41
CA VAL A 13 3.78 9.65 7.34
C VAL A 13 4.81 10.62 7.87
N ASN A 14 4.38 11.67 8.60
CA ASN A 14 5.32 12.65 9.15
C ASN A 14 6.29 12.03 10.18
N LEU A 15 5.80 11.13 11.04
CA LEU A 15 6.65 10.41 11.98
C LEU A 15 7.68 9.53 11.25
N CYS A 16 7.23 8.82 10.22
CA CYS A 16 8.10 7.97 9.39
C CYS A 16 9.17 8.80 8.66
N SER A 17 8.79 9.93 8.04
CA SER A 17 9.72 10.82 7.34
C SER A 17 10.76 11.44 8.27
N ASN A 18 10.41 11.69 9.53
CA ASN A 18 11.35 12.20 10.53
C ASN A 18 12.26 11.11 11.11
N ALA A 19 11.87 9.83 11.00
CA ALA A 19 12.64 8.68 11.48
C ALA A 19 13.62 8.17 10.40
N THR A 20 14.61 9.01 10.05
CA THR A 20 15.58 8.71 8.99
C THR A 20 16.29 7.39 9.25
N GLY A 21 16.22 6.46 8.29
CA GLY A 21 16.84 5.14 8.37
C GLY A 21 16.08 4.12 9.25
N SER A 22 15.03 4.54 9.96
CA SER A 22 14.28 3.68 10.89
C SER A 22 12.83 3.45 10.46
N CYS A 23 12.38 4.06 9.36
CA CYS A 23 11.06 3.82 8.80
C CYS A 23 11.10 3.78 7.26
N LEU A 24 10.45 2.76 6.69
CA LEU A 24 10.30 2.57 5.26
C LEU A 24 8.82 2.67 4.88
N GLN A 25 8.47 3.60 4.01
CA GLN A 25 7.13 3.65 3.41
C GLN A 25 7.02 2.61 2.30
N VAL A 26 5.97 1.79 2.37
CA VAL A 26 5.64 0.75 1.40
C VAL A 26 4.24 1.02 0.86
N TYR A 27 4.14 1.16 -0.46
CA TYR A 27 2.87 1.38 -1.15
C TYR A 27 2.25 0.04 -1.49
N TYR A 28 1.05 -0.21 -0.97
CA TYR A 28 0.32 -1.46 -1.21
C TYR A 28 0.15 -1.74 -2.70
N GLU A 29 -0.20 -0.71 -3.47
CA GLU A 29 -0.46 -0.82 -4.90
C GLU A 29 0.78 -1.26 -5.68
N ARG A 30 1.96 -0.77 -5.26
CA ARG A 30 3.23 -1.22 -5.82
C ARG A 30 3.57 -2.63 -5.35
N LEU A 31 3.38 -2.94 -4.06
CA LEU A 31 3.68 -4.25 -3.49
C LEU A 31 2.93 -5.38 -4.20
N VAL A 32 1.65 -5.21 -4.51
CA VAL A 32 0.88 -6.27 -5.19
C VAL A 32 1.16 -6.36 -6.69
N GLN A 33 1.64 -5.27 -7.32
CA GLN A 33 2.00 -5.23 -8.74
C GLN A 33 3.45 -5.66 -9.00
N ARG A 34 4.35 -5.39 -8.05
CA ARG A 34 5.82 -5.62 -8.11
C ARG A 34 6.31 -6.31 -6.81
N PRO A 35 5.78 -7.48 -6.47
CA PRO A 35 6.01 -8.10 -5.16
C PRO A 35 7.47 -8.48 -4.93
N THR A 36 8.18 -8.95 -5.96
CA THR A 36 9.60 -9.30 -5.87
C THR A 36 10.46 -8.08 -5.60
N GLU A 37 10.27 -7.01 -6.37
CA GLU A 37 11.04 -5.78 -6.23
C GLU A 37 10.79 -5.08 -4.89
N GLU A 38 9.54 -5.01 -4.43
CA GLU A 38 9.22 -4.45 -3.12
C GLU A 38 9.70 -5.33 -1.97
N ALA A 39 9.60 -6.66 -2.08
CA ALA A 39 10.12 -7.56 -1.05
C ALA A 39 11.64 -7.43 -0.89
N HIS A 40 12.40 -7.37 -1.99
CA HIS A 40 13.84 -7.08 -1.93
C HIS A 40 14.11 -5.76 -1.22
N ARG A 41 13.43 -4.68 -1.61
CA ARG A 41 13.60 -3.36 -0.98
C ARG A 41 13.29 -3.38 0.52
N ILE A 42 12.27 -4.13 0.94
CA ILE A 42 11.89 -4.26 2.36
C ILE A 42 12.94 -5.06 3.13
N LEU A 43 13.38 -6.22 2.61
CA LEU A 43 14.37 -7.06 3.28
C LEU A 43 15.74 -6.39 3.38
N ASP A 44 16.16 -5.69 2.31
CA ASP A 44 17.39 -4.90 2.31
C ASP A 44 17.36 -3.79 3.37
N PHE A 45 16.21 -3.12 3.54
CA PHE A 45 16.03 -2.12 4.58
C PHE A 45 16.10 -2.72 6.00
N LEU A 46 15.61 -3.95 6.18
CA LEU A 46 15.60 -4.66 7.45
C LEU A 46 16.92 -5.41 7.75
N ASP A 47 17.89 -5.41 6.82
CA ASP A 47 19.11 -6.22 6.88
C ASP A 47 18.82 -7.73 7.06
N VAL A 48 17.83 -8.23 6.31
CA VAL A 48 17.42 -9.65 6.32
C VAL A 48 17.77 -10.29 4.97
N PRO A 49 18.44 -11.46 4.94
CA PRO A 49 18.74 -12.16 3.69
C PRO A 49 17.48 -12.52 2.89
N TRP A 50 17.59 -12.49 1.57
CA TRP A 50 16.52 -12.95 0.66
C TRP A 50 16.16 -14.42 0.88
N SER A 51 14.86 -14.71 0.81
CA SER A 51 14.32 -16.08 0.66
C SER A 51 13.14 -16.04 -0.29
N ASP A 52 13.02 -17.00 -1.20
CA ASP A 52 11.89 -17.11 -2.12
C ASP A 52 10.55 -17.35 -1.40
N ASP A 53 10.59 -17.78 -0.14
CA ASP A 53 9.40 -18.03 0.68
C ASP A 53 8.59 -16.75 0.90
N VAL A 54 9.20 -15.56 0.83
CA VAL A 54 8.48 -14.28 0.98
C VAL A 54 7.45 -14.04 -0.12
N LEU A 55 7.60 -14.70 -1.28
CA LEU A 55 6.66 -14.63 -2.39
C LEU A 55 5.64 -15.77 -2.41
N LYS A 56 5.76 -16.72 -1.47
CA LYS A 56 4.97 -17.96 -1.37
C LYS A 56 4.35 -18.11 0.00
N HIS A 57 4.03 -16.99 0.65
CA HIS A 57 3.50 -16.97 2.02
C HIS A 57 2.27 -17.88 2.19
N GLU A 58 1.42 -18.00 1.16
CA GLU A 58 0.23 -18.84 1.17
C GLU A 58 0.55 -20.33 1.42
N GLN A 59 1.75 -20.78 1.02
CA GLN A 59 2.21 -22.16 1.17
C GLN A 59 2.72 -22.47 2.58
N LYS A 60 2.98 -21.42 3.38
CA LYS A 60 3.55 -21.52 4.73
C LYS A 60 2.49 -21.39 5.83
N ILE A 61 1.24 -21.12 5.46
CA ILE A 61 0.13 -20.97 6.40
C ILE A 61 -0.23 -22.33 7.01
N GLY A 62 -0.35 -22.35 8.34
CA GLY A 62 -0.65 -23.56 9.11
C GLY A 62 0.58 -24.34 9.56
N ASP A 63 1.75 -24.03 9.01
CA ASP A 63 3.05 -24.55 9.45
C ASP A 63 3.85 -23.45 10.16
N GLU A 64 4.56 -22.62 9.37
CA GLU A 64 5.40 -21.53 9.87
C GLU A 64 4.58 -20.25 10.16
N ILE A 65 3.51 -20.01 9.40
CA ILE A 65 2.63 -18.83 9.56
C ILE A 65 1.34 -19.24 10.27
N ARG A 66 1.12 -18.69 11.47
CA ARG A 66 -0.12 -18.86 12.23
C ARG A 66 -1.01 -17.63 12.10
N LEU A 67 -2.23 -17.83 11.61
CA LEU A 67 -3.24 -16.78 11.48
C LEU A 67 -4.30 -16.92 12.57
N ASN A 68 -4.73 -15.79 13.12
CA ASN A 68 -5.86 -15.74 14.04
C ASN A 68 -7.17 -15.81 13.23
N PRO A 69 -8.03 -16.83 13.43
CA PRO A 69 -9.28 -16.96 12.68
C PRO A 69 -10.26 -15.80 12.92
N SER A 70 -10.10 -15.03 14.01
CA SER A 70 -10.96 -13.90 14.34
C SER A 70 -10.54 -12.57 13.70
N GLU A 71 -9.41 -12.53 12.99
CA GLU A 71 -8.95 -11.31 12.31
C GLU A 71 -9.60 -11.13 10.93
N PHE A 72 -10.04 -9.91 10.63
CA PHE A 72 -10.78 -9.58 9.40
C PHE A 72 -9.98 -9.80 8.11
N SER A 73 -8.64 -9.78 8.18
CA SER A 73 -7.73 -9.98 7.04
C SER A 73 -7.38 -11.46 6.79
N THR A 74 -7.74 -12.37 7.70
CA THR A 74 -7.29 -13.78 7.66
C THR A 74 -7.76 -14.51 6.40
N SER A 75 -8.94 -14.19 5.88
CA SER A 75 -9.42 -14.82 4.65
C SER A 75 -8.63 -14.39 3.42
N GLN A 76 -8.18 -13.12 3.37
CA GLN A 76 -7.49 -12.52 2.24
C GLN A 76 -6.00 -12.87 2.23
N VAL A 77 -5.37 -12.98 3.41
CA VAL A 77 -3.95 -13.35 3.56
C VAL A 77 -3.69 -14.83 3.22
N LYS A 78 -4.74 -15.66 3.15
CA LYS A 78 -4.61 -17.05 2.69
C LYS A 78 -4.39 -17.18 1.19
N GLU A 79 -4.76 -16.15 0.44
CA GLU A 79 -4.62 -16.15 -1.00
C GLU A 79 -3.23 -15.66 -1.40
N LYS A 80 -2.73 -16.17 -2.53
CA LYS A 80 -1.52 -15.63 -3.14
C LYS A 80 -1.69 -14.13 -3.40
N VAL A 81 -0.59 -13.38 -3.34
CA VAL A 81 -0.55 -11.95 -3.70
C VAL A 81 -1.25 -11.74 -5.04
N ASN A 82 -2.25 -10.89 -5.04
CA ASN A 82 -3.10 -10.60 -6.19
C ASN A 82 -3.57 -9.14 -6.17
N MET A 83 -4.13 -8.69 -7.29
CA MET A 83 -4.51 -7.29 -7.52
C MET A 83 -6.03 -7.04 -7.39
N GLN A 84 -6.81 -8.04 -6.94
CA GLN A 84 -8.28 -7.96 -6.97
C GLN A 84 -8.82 -6.79 -6.14
N ALA A 85 -8.14 -6.44 -5.04
CA ALA A 85 -8.56 -5.38 -4.15
C ALA A 85 -8.20 -3.96 -4.63
N LEU A 86 -7.32 -3.80 -5.64
CA LEU A 86 -6.84 -2.48 -6.08
C LEU A 86 -7.98 -1.55 -6.48
N THR A 87 -8.92 -2.08 -7.26
CA THR A 87 -10.02 -1.30 -7.86
C THR A 87 -11.38 -1.67 -7.28
N ALA A 88 -11.42 -2.49 -6.22
CA ALA A 88 -12.67 -2.98 -5.63
C ALA A 88 -13.54 -1.87 -5.01
N TRP A 89 -12.94 -0.71 -4.72
CA TRP A 89 -13.66 0.46 -4.20
C TRP A 89 -14.36 1.28 -5.29
N TYR A 90 -14.06 1.03 -6.57
CA TYR A 90 -14.68 1.78 -7.67
C TYR A 90 -16.20 1.72 -7.56
N ASP A 91 -16.82 2.89 -7.78
CA ASP A 91 -18.27 3.08 -7.70
C ASP A 91 -18.91 2.87 -6.30
N CYS A 92 -18.11 2.64 -5.24
CA CYS A 92 -18.61 2.58 -3.85
C CYS A 92 -18.88 3.95 -3.22
N TYR A 93 -18.46 5.05 -3.86
CA TYR A 93 -18.62 6.42 -3.36
C TYR A 93 -19.38 7.30 -4.34
N THR A 94 -20.17 8.22 -3.80
CA THR A 94 -20.96 9.18 -4.59
C THR A 94 -20.08 10.29 -5.18
N ASP A 95 -20.61 10.92 -6.23
CA ASP A 95 -19.97 12.03 -6.94
C ASP A 95 -19.64 13.21 -6.01
N ASP A 96 -20.54 13.52 -5.08
CA ASP A 96 -20.34 14.59 -4.10
C ASP A 96 -19.15 14.32 -3.17
N VAL A 97 -18.97 13.07 -2.74
CA VAL A 97 -17.84 12.68 -1.90
C VAL A 97 -16.54 12.76 -2.69
N LEU A 98 -16.52 12.22 -3.92
CA LEU A 98 -15.33 12.22 -4.77
C LEU A 98 -14.93 13.64 -5.20
N ALA A 99 -15.89 14.52 -5.49
CA ALA A 99 -15.63 15.92 -5.81
C ALA A 99 -14.98 16.69 -4.65
N LYS A 100 -15.19 16.27 -3.41
CA LYS A 100 -14.62 16.88 -2.19
C LYS A 100 -13.39 16.16 -1.68
N ILE A 101 -12.90 15.12 -2.37
CA ILE A 101 -11.89 14.22 -1.81
C ILE A 101 -10.57 14.93 -1.48
N ASP A 102 -10.18 15.95 -2.26
CA ASP A 102 -8.98 16.73 -1.99
C ASP A 102 -9.08 17.59 -0.72
N THR A 103 -10.30 18.02 -0.39
CA THR A 103 -10.56 18.74 0.86
C THR A 103 -10.66 17.77 2.02
N LEU A 104 -11.28 16.60 1.82
CA LEU A 104 -11.48 15.60 2.87
C LEU A 104 -10.19 14.84 3.21
N ALA A 105 -9.34 14.57 2.22
CA ALA A 105 -8.16 13.74 2.33
C ALA A 105 -6.99 14.24 1.44
N PRO A 106 -6.45 15.44 1.70
CA PRO A 106 -5.34 16.02 0.92
C PRO A 106 -4.07 15.15 0.87
N MET A 107 -3.89 14.21 1.81
CA MET A 107 -2.77 13.28 1.79
C MET A 107 -2.77 12.36 0.57
N LEU A 108 -3.92 12.10 -0.07
CA LEU A 108 -3.96 11.27 -1.28
C LEU A 108 -3.03 11.83 -2.36
N ARG A 109 -3.18 13.10 -2.73
CA ARG A 109 -2.29 13.75 -3.71
C ARG A 109 -0.83 13.78 -3.26
N ARG A 110 -0.59 14.05 -1.97
CA ARG A 110 0.78 14.09 -1.40
C ARG A 110 1.49 12.74 -1.46
N LEU A 111 0.74 11.65 -1.43
CA LEU A 111 1.24 10.29 -1.57
C LEU A 111 1.24 9.81 -3.04
N GLY A 112 0.94 10.69 -3.99
CA GLY A 112 0.96 10.38 -5.43
C GLY A 112 -0.32 9.76 -5.99
N TYR A 113 -1.41 9.67 -5.21
CA TYR A 113 -2.68 9.17 -5.73
C TYR A 113 -3.40 10.22 -6.57
N ASP A 114 -3.84 9.85 -7.78
CA ASP A 114 -4.66 10.72 -8.64
C ASP A 114 -6.10 10.79 -8.12
N THR A 115 -6.50 11.99 -7.70
CA THR A 115 -7.85 12.27 -7.21
C THR A 115 -8.75 12.95 -8.25
N ARG A 116 -8.25 13.18 -9.48
CA ARG A 116 -9.03 13.80 -10.56
C ARG A 116 -9.94 12.80 -11.26
N SER A 117 -9.56 11.52 -11.24
CA SER A 117 -10.33 10.43 -11.82
C SER A 117 -11.14 9.69 -10.75
N ARG A 118 -12.35 9.25 -11.10
CA ARG A 118 -13.15 8.33 -10.29
C ARG A 118 -12.61 6.90 -10.29
N ARG A 119 -11.80 6.59 -11.29
CA ARG A 119 -11.17 5.28 -11.53
C ARG A 119 -9.71 5.53 -11.88
N PRO A 120 -8.89 5.98 -10.91
CA PRO A 120 -7.49 6.31 -11.15
C PRO A 120 -6.70 5.04 -11.48
N SER A 121 -5.82 5.12 -12.48
CA SER A 121 -4.91 4.01 -12.78
C SER A 121 -3.86 3.87 -11.68
N TYR A 122 -3.56 2.62 -11.31
CA TYR A 122 -2.49 2.30 -10.37
C TYR A 122 -1.18 1.87 -11.07
N GLU A 123 -1.15 1.86 -12.41
CA GLU A 123 0.05 1.51 -13.18
C GLU A 123 1.23 2.44 -12.88
N GLU A 124 0.96 3.70 -12.53
CA GLU A 124 2.00 4.65 -12.16
C GLU A 124 2.81 4.20 -10.94
N PHE A 125 2.19 3.44 -10.02
CA PHE A 125 2.85 2.85 -8.85
C PHE A 125 3.76 1.68 -9.23
N ALA A 126 3.47 0.98 -10.33
CA ALA A 126 4.24 -0.16 -10.83
C ALA A 126 5.41 0.23 -11.73
N ALA A 127 5.54 1.51 -12.09
CA ALA A 127 6.62 2.01 -12.93
C ALA A 127 7.99 1.89 -12.26
N ASP A 128 9.04 1.60 -13.03
CA ASP A 128 10.39 1.35 -12.50
C ASP A 128 10.99 2.57 -11.77
N ASP A 129 10.56 3.78 -12.15
CA ASP A 129 11.03 5.04 -11.59
C ASP A 129 10.11 5.65 -10.51
N PHE A 130 9.09 4.90 -10.04
CA PHE A 130 8.06 5.37 -9.11
C PHE A 130 8.64 6.18 -7.92
N TYR A 131 9.55 5.58 -7.15
CA TYR A 131 10.14 6.27 -5.98
C TYR A 131 11.01 7.47 -6.35
N LYS A 132 11.62 7.49 -7.56
CA LYS A 132 12.37 8.66 -8.04
C LYS A 132 11.45 9.82 -8.39
N ARG A 133 10.25 9.53 -8.91
CA ARG A 133 9.22 10.55 -9.20
C ARG A 133 8.60 11.08 -7.92
N LEU A 134 8.29 10.21 -6.97
CA LEU A 134 7.70 10.60 -5.68
C LEU A 134 8.61 11.53 -4.85
N GLN A 135 9.92 11.38 -4.93
CA GLN A 135 10.87 12.28 -4.24
C GLN A 135 10.95 13.69 -4.85
N ARG A 136 10.39 13.91 -6.06
CA ARG A 136 10.41 15.19 -6.77
C ARG A 136 9.10 15.97 -6.65
N SER A 137 8.03 15.34 -6.19
CA SER A 137 6.68 15.93 -6.00
C SER A 137 6.51 16.49 -4.60
#